data_AF-A0A952QR49-F1
#
_entry.id   AF-A0A952QR49-F1
#
_cell.length_a   1.000
_cell.length_b   1.000
_cell.length_c   1.000
_cell.angle_alpha   90.00
_cell.angle_beta   90.00
_cell.angle_gamma   90.00
#
_symmetry.space_group_name_H-M   'P 1'
#
loop_
_entity.id
_entity.type
_entity.pdbx_description
1 polymer ?
#
loop_
_entity_poly.entity_id
_entity_poly.type
_entity_poly.pdbx_seq_one_letter_code
_entity_poly.pdbx_strand_id
1 'polypeptide(L)'
;MVTGSGSDDQQEERGSFREQLRRLETAIPGAASSVQPLLMNIHRSVRRLHDQIQRIDVTPLLPRTLVSHVRCFDCGTAKMESFHTSTQGGYHLCPACFQHRLHTGRAKTAH
;
A
#
# COMPACT_ATOMS: atom_id res chain seq x y z
N MET A 1 -23.53 -22.19 28.52
CA MET A 1 -23.42 -23.29 27.54
C MET A 1 -24.17 -22.87 26.29
N VAL A 2 -23.47 -22.93 25.16
CA VAL A 2 -23.86 -22.41 23.85
C VAL A 2 -24.58 -23.52 23.05
N THR A 3 -25.69 -23.18 22.41
CA THR A 3 -26.21 -23.85 21.21
C THR A 3 -26.54 -22.70 20.24
N GLY A 4 -25.73 -22.34 19.24
CA GLY A 4 -24.95 -23.21 18.37
C GLY A 4 -25.84 -23.81 17.28
N SER A 5 -26.65 -23.00 16.60
CA SER A 5 -27.29 -23.39 15.34
C SER A 5 -26.52 -22.68 14.23
N GLY A 6 -25.56 -23.41 13.65
CA GLY A 6 -24.79 -22.97 12.50
C GLY A 6 -25.69 -22.73 11.31
N SER A 7 -25.61 -21.52 10.77
CA SER A 7 -25.96 -21.20 9.39
C SER A 7 -24.68 -20.97 8.60
N ASP A 8 -23.75 -21.92 8.70
CA ASP A 8 -22.75 -22.15 7.66
C ASP A 8 -23.41 -23.05 6.60
N ASP A 9 -23.12 -22.81 5.31
CA ASP A 9 -23.58 -23.53 4.11
C ASP A 9 -24.77 -22.97 3.31
N GLN A 10 -24.80 -21.66 3.09
CA GLN A 10 -25.29 -21.08 1.81
C GLN A 10 -24.36 -19.97 1.30
N GLN A 11 -23.05 -20.20 1.37
CA GLN A 11 -22.10 -19.43 0.59
C GLN A 11 -22.15 -19.96 -0.85
N GLU A 12 -23.27 -19.73 -1.55
CA GLU A 12 -23.29 -19.79 -3.02
C GLU A 12 -22.07 -19.01 -3.51
N GLU A 13 -21.33 -19.56 -4.47
CA GLU A 13 -20.20 -18.91 -5.12
C GLU A 13 -20.63 -17.53 -5.63
N ARG A 14 -20.46 -16.52 -4.78
CA ARG A 14 -20.79 -15.15 -5.10
C ARG A 14 -19.72 -14.71 -6.09
N GLY A 15 -20.03 -14.87 -7.37
CA GLY A 15 -19.23 -14.34 -8.46
C GLY A 15 -18.94 -12.85 -8.25
N SER A 16 -18.02 -12.27 -9.04
CA SER A 16 -17.60 -10.87 -8.86
C SER A 16 -18.79 -9.91 -8.67
N PHE A 17 -18.60 -8.83 -7.91
CA PHE A 17 -19.67 -7.83 -7.68
C PHE A 17 -20.36 -7.39 -8.99
N ARG A 18 -19.57 -7.19 -10.06
CA ARG A 18 -20.09 -6.87 -11.40
C ARG A 18 -21.00 -7.95 -11.97
N GLU A 19 -20.66 -9.21 -11.74
CA GLU A 19 -21.46 -10.36 -12.17
C GLU A 19 -22.79 -10.43 -11.42
N GLN A 20 -22.79 -10.24 -10.10
CA GLN A 20 -24.02 -10.20 -9.32
C GLN A 20 -24.91 -9.02 -9.72
N LEU A 21 -24.30 -7.87 -10.00
CA LEU A 21 -25.00 -6.68 -10.45
C LEU A 21 -25.67 -6.91 -11.82
N ARG A 22 -24.97 -7.58 -12.75
CA ARG A 22 -25.55 -8.00 -14.05
C ARG A 22 -26.69 -8.99 -13.89
N ARG A 23 -26.56 -9.98 -13.01
CA ARG A 23 -27.64 -10.95 -12.73
C ARG A 23 -28.88 -10.26 -12.15
N LEU A 24 -28.70 -9.25 -11.31
CA LEU A 24 -29.82 -8.43 -10.83
C LEU A 24 -30.48 -7.67 -11.98
N GLU A 25 -29.69 -7.01 -12.83
CA GLU A 25 -30.20 -6.26 -13.99
C GLU A 25 -31.03 -7.14 -14.94
N THR A 26 -30.59 -8.37 -15.21
CA THR A 26 -31.32 -9.31 -16.08
C THR A 26 -32.56 -9.91 -15.42
N ALA A 27 -32.62 -9.98 -14.09
CA ALA A 27 -33.77 -10.49 -13.35
C ALA A 27 -34.90 -9.47 -13.18
N ILE A 28 -34.59 -8.16 -13.22
CA ILE A 28 -35.56 -7.07 -12.99
C ILE A 28 -36.79 -7.15 -13.91
N PRO A 29 -36.66 -7.37 -15.23
CA PRO A 29 -37.82 -7.50 -16.11
C PRO A 29 -38.80 -8.62 -15.73
N GLY A 30 -38.30 -9.67 -15.06
CA GLY A 30 -39.12 -10.78 -14.54
C GLY A 30 -39.79 -10.50 -13.19
N ALA A 31 -39.46 -9.40 -12.52
CA ALA A 31 -40.07 -9.02 -11.25
C ALA A 31 -41.45 -8.36 -11.44
N ALA A 32 -42.25 -8.35 -10.37
CA ALA A 32 -43.53 -7.64 -10.34
C ALA A 32 -43.35 -6.16 -10.74
N SER A 33 -44.21 -5.67 -11.64
CA SER A 33 -44.11 -4.32 -12.23
C SER A 33 -44.12 -3.20 -11.19
N SER A 34 -44.79 -3.39 -10.06
CA SER A 34 -44.81 -2.44 -8.94
C SER A 34 -43.45 -2.29 -8.24
N VAL A 35 -42.60 -3.32 -8.31
CA VAL A 35 -41.31 -3.40 -7.61
C VAL A 35 -40.13 -3.12 -8.55
N GLN A 36 -40.31 -3.25 -9.86
CA GLN A 36 -39.29 -2.96 -10.87
C GLN A 36 -38.63 -1.57 -10.72
N PRO A 37 -39.36 -0.46 -10.48
CA PRO A 37 -38.74 0.84 -10.29
C PRO A 37 -37.81 0.89 -9.06
N LEU A 38 -38.21 0.22 -7.98
CA LEU A 38 -37.42 0.12 -6.76
C LEU A 38 -36.14 -0.67 -7.00
N LEU A 39 -36.22 -1.84 -7.66
CA LEU A 39 -35.06 -2.67 -7.97
C LEU A 39 -34.08 -1.95 -8.91
N MET A 40 -34.59 -1.20 -9.89
CA MET A 40 -33.75 -0.36 -10.76
C MET A 40 -33.02 0.74 -10.00
N ASN A 41 -33.65 1.32 -8.97
CA ASN A 41 -33.03 2.34 -8.12
C ASN A 41 -31.97 1.73 -7.19
N ILE A 42 -32.22 0.53 -6.65
CA ILE A 42 -31.24 -0.22 -5.88
C ILE A 42 -30.03 -0.55 -6.75
N HIS A 43 -30.24 -1.12 -7.94
CA HIS A 43 -29.17 -1.43 -8.90
C HIS A 43 -28.29 -0.20 -9.19
N ARG A 44 -28.91 0.95 -9.51
CA ARG A 44 -28.19 2.20 -9.78
C ARG A 44 -27.40 2.71 -8.57
N SER A 45 -28.02 2.70 -7.39
CA SER A 45 -27.39 3.20 -6.16
C SER A 45 -26.19 2.35 -5.75
N VAL A 46 -26.35 1.02 -5.80
CA VAL A 46 -25.31 0.05 -5.48
C VAL A 46 -24.13 0.15 -6.45
N ARG A 47 -24.39 0.28 -7.75
CA ARG A 47 -23.33 0.52 -8.75
C ARG A 47 -22.53 1.78 -8.45
N ARG A 48 -23.22 2.89 -8.21
CA ARG A 48 -22.59 4.18 -7.91
C ARG A 48 -21.75 4.13 -6.63
N LEU A 49 -22.26 3.50 -5.58
CA LEU A 49 -21.57 3.37 -4.31
C LEU A 49 -20.29 2.54 -4.47
N HIS A 50 -20.36 1.42 -5.20
CA HIS A 50 -19.18 0.61 -5.49
C HIS A 50 -18.12 1.42 -6.24
N ASP A 51 -18.50 2.17 -7.26
CA ASP A 51 -17.55 3.03 -8.00
C ASP A 51 -16.94 4.12 -7.13
N GLN A 52 -17.67 4.64 -6.14
CA GLN A 52 -17.16 5.61 -5.18
C GLN A 52 -16.17 4.98 -4.21
N ILE A 53 -16.46 3.77 -3.69
CA ILE A 53 -15.56 3.04 -2.80
C ILE A 53 -14.24 2.72 -3.49
N GLN A 54 -14.28 2.29 -4.76
CA GLN A 54 -13.08 1.99 -5.54
C GLN A 54 -12.18 3.21 -5.77
N ARG A 55 -12.70 4.43 -5.60
CA ARG A 55 -11.94 5.69 -5.71
C ARG A 55 -11.37 6.15 -4.37
N ILE A 56 -11.74 5.52 -3.26
CA ILE A 56 -11.15 5.83 -1.97
C ILE A 56 -9.69 5.35 -2.05
N ASP A 57 -8.77 6.30 -2.08
CA ASP A 57 -7.35 6.00 -2.01
C ASP A 57 -7.04 5.46 -0.62
N VAL A 58 -6.82 4.16 -0.52
CA VAL A 58 -6.41 3.48 0.72
C VAL A 58 -4.88 3.42 0.79
N THR A 59 -4.15 4.26 0.04
CA THR A 59 -2.69 4.30 0.15
C THR A 59 -2.33 4.47 1.62
N PRO A 60 -1.73 3.45 2.25
CA PRO A 60 -1.36 3.55 3.64
C PRO A 60 -0.39 4.72 3.76
N LEU A 61 -0.55 5.54 4.79
CA LEU A 61 0.41 6.60 5.08
C LEU A 61 1.80 5.96 5.08
N LEU A 62 2.66 6.36 4.14
CA LEU A 62 4.04 5.90 4.10
C LEU A 62 4.62 6.16 5.49
N PRO A 63 5.27 5.16 6.13
CA PRO A 63 5.90 5.38 7.42
C PRO A 63 6.83 6.58 7.27
N ARG A 64 6.62 7.61 8.10
CA ARG A 64 7.37 8.90 8.08
C ARG A 64 8.87 8.73 8.35
N THR A 65 9.35 7.50 8.48
CA THR A 65 10.70 7.16 8.88
C THR A 65 11.25 6.04 7.99
N LEU A 66 11.31 6.27 6.68
CA LEU A 66 12.44 5.73 5.89
C LEU A 66 13.68 6.57 6.25
N VAL A 67 14.14 6.45 7.50
CA VAL A 67 15.47 6.94 7.85
C VAL A 67 16.41 5.99 7.13
N SER A 68 16.85 6.34 5.92
CA SER A 68 17.96 5.64 5.28
C SER A 68 19.12 5.71 6.27
N HIS A 69 19.40 4.58 6.93
CA HIS A 69 20.51 4.53 7.86
C HIS A 69 21.76 4.71 7.00
N VAL A 70 22.40 5.87 7.13
CA VAL A 70 23.65 6.17 6.43
C VAL A 70 24.66 5.10 6.83
N ARG A 71 25.16 4.36 5.83
CA ARG A 71 26.20 3.35 6.02
C ARG A 71 27.50 3.85 5.44
N CYS A 72 28.61 3.51 6.08
CA CYS A 72 29.90 3.76 5.46
C CYS A 72 30.14 2.86 4.26
N PHE A 73 30.63 3.48 3.19
CA PHE A 73 30.97 2.80 1.95
C PHE A 73 32.06 1.74 2.12
N ASP A 74 33.05 1.98 2.98
CA ASP A 74 34.19 1.06 3.14
C ASP A 74 33.90 -0.10 4.09
N CYS A 75 33.39 0.18 5.30
CA CYS A 75 33.23 -0.83 6.34
C CYS A 75 31.77 -1.25 6.57
N GLY A 76 30.81 -0.62 5.90
CA GLY A 76 29.39 -0.98 5.96
C GLY A 76 28.67 -0.66 7.27
N THR A 77 29.35 -0.14 8.29
CA THR A 77 28.71 0.14 9.58
C THR A 77 27.65 1.23 9.45
N ALA A 78 26.51 1.01 10.12
CA ALA A 78 25.40 1.96 10.25
C ALA A 78 25.42 2.71 11.59
N LYS A 79 26.34 2.34 12.50
CA LYS A 79 26.49 3.00 13.81
C LYS A 79 27.48 4.15 13.66
N MET A 80 26.98 5.32 13.29
CA MET A 80 27.78 6.53 13.12
C MET A 80 27.10 7.72 13.79
N GLU A 81 27.83 8.36 14.70
CA GLU A 81 27.41 9.65 15.28
C GLU A 81 27.70 10.82 14.33
N SER A 82 28.68 10.65 13.43
CA SER A 82 29.04 11.59 12.38
C SER A 82 29.58 10.86 11.15
N PHE A 83 29.48 11.47 9.98
CA PHE A 83 29.98 10.92 8.72
C PHE A 83 30.56 12.01 7.82
N HIS A 84 31.48 11.61 6.93
CA HIS A 84 32.02 12.47 5.87
C HIS A 84 31.41 12.09 4.53
N THR A 85 30.93 13.07 3.78
CA THR A 85 30.34 12.85 2.45
C THR A 85 31.35 13.19 1.36
N SER A 86 31.56 12.26 0.43
CA SER A 86 32.38 12.51 -0.76
C SER A 86 31.62 13.40 -1.75
N THR A 87 32.23 14.50 -2.18
CA THR A 87 31.66 15.41 -3.19
C THR A 87 31.59 14.78 -4.58
N GLN A 88 32.55 13.90 -4.92
CA GLN A 88 32.61 13.27 -6.26
C GLN A 88 31.78 11.99 -6.34
N GLY A 89 31.67 11.22 -5.25
CA GLY A 89 31.02 9.91 -5.28
C GLY A 89 29.70 9.82 -4.53
N GLY A 90 29.26 10.88 -3.84
CA GLY A 90 28.00 10.90 -3.09
C GLY A 90 27.90 9.86 -1.97
N TYR A 91 29.00 9.21 -1.62
CA TYR A 91 29.04 8.17 -0.58
C TYR A 91 29.49 8.75 0.77
N HIS A 92 29.09 8.07 1.84
CA HIS A 92 29.40 8.44 3.21
C HIS A 92 30.49 7.54 3.78
N LEU A 93 31.37 8.08 4.64
CA LEU A 93 32.42 7.37 5.35
C LEU A 93 32.36 7.65 6.85
N CYS A 94 32.67 6.67 7.71
CA CYS A 94 32.95 6.98 9.12
C CYS A 94 34.22 7.81 9.25
N PRO A 95 34.38 8.49 10.40
CA PRO A 95 35.63 9.15 10.77
C PRO A 95 36.87 8.25 10.59
N ALA A 96 36.79 6.98 10.98
CA ALA A 96 37.92 6.03 10.86
C ALA A 96 38.30 5.73 9.40
N CYS A 97 37.33 5.41 8.53
CA CYS A 97 37.59 5.15 7.11
C CYS A 97 38.02 6.43 6.38
N PHE A 98 37.47 7.59 6.76
CA PHE A 98 37.92 8.87 6.24
C PHE A 98 39.37 9.18 6.62
N GLN A 99 39.75 9.03 7.89
CA GLN A 99 41.14 9.19 8.33
C GLN A 99 42.08 8.22 7.61
N HIS A 100 41.69 6.96 7.42
CA HIS A 100 42.51 6.01 6.68
C HIS A 100 42.75 6.45 5.22
N ARG A 101 41.71 6.99 4.56
CA ARG A 101 41.83 7.54 3.20
C ARG A 101 42.64 8.84 3.16
N LEU A 102 42.59 9.68 4.20
CA LEU A 102 43.49 10.84 4.32
C LEU A 102 44.96 10.41 4.41
N HIS A 103 45.27 9.44 5.28
CA HIS A 103 46.65 8.94 5.44
C HIS A 103 47.19 8.26 4.17
N THR A 104 46.32 7.61 3.40
CA THR A 104 46.71 6.95 2.12
C THR A 104 46.63 7.89 0.91
N GLY A 105 46.33 9.17 1.10
CA GLY A 105 46.25 10.18 0.04
C GLY A 105 45.05 10.02 -0.91
N ARG A 106 44.07 9.19 -0.55
CA ARG A 106 42.86 8.89 -1.34
C ARG A 106 41.66 9.79 -1.00
N ALA A 107 41.81 10.68 -0.02
CA ALA A 107 40.82 11.69 0.33
C ALA A 107 41.51 13.02 0.66
N LYS A 108 40.75 14.12 0.56
CA LYS A 108 41.13 15.45 1.03
C LYS A 108 39.90 16.10 1.69
N THR A 109 40.12 16.89 2.72
CA THR A 109 39.07 17.74 3.30
C THR A 109 38.76 18.87 2.33
N ALA A 110 37.49 19.10 2.02
CA ALA A 110 37.07 20.33 1.36
C ALA A 110 37.19 21.46 2.40
N HIS A 111 37.97 22.49 2.08
CA HIS A 111 38.10 23.71 2.89
C HIS A 111 37.11 24.76 2.42
#